data_AF-A0A9P0B4M8-F1
#
_entry.id   AF-A0A9P0B4M8-F1
#
_cell.length_a   1.000
_cell.length_b   1.000
_cell.length_c   1.000
_cell.angle_alpha   90.00
_cell.angle_beta   90.00
_cell.angle_gamma   90.00
#
_symmetry.space_group_name_H-M   'P 1'
#
loop_
_entity.id
_entity.type
_entity.pdbx_description
1 polymer ?
#
loop_
_entity_poly.entity_id
_entity_poly.type
_entity_poly.pdbx_seq_one_letter_code
_entity_poly.pdbx_strand_id
1 'polypeptide(L)'
;MKVYAPMWFNIKTQSSIKYGSVHLWKTISESRGLPKGVKTIIDKVISTNAYFAHPENILIAMIANERSHIRELGIRRILKTKKQPAAKKLRIFKIPPLNWNAKDYTEMIDWSECCITEPPLTIDIKSEDLLAAIENKSFINFSKLPSHTQAVERCVKIITEASSKVCGHSSRDGFIRVKIEARKNLPMFDNKKQYYNVEK
;
A
#
# COMPACT_ATOMS: atom_id res chain seq x y z
N MET A 1 -13.39 -12.96 -10.57
CA MET A 1 -13.62 -11.59 -10.03
C MET A 1 -13.73 -11.48 -8.51
N LYS A 2 -13.71 -12.58 -7.73
CA LYS A 2 -13.98 -12.57 -6.28
C LYS A 2 -12.98 -11.80 -5.41
N VAL A 3 -11.77 -11.53 -5.91
CA VAL A 3 -10.71 -10.79 -5.17
C VAL A 3 -10.49 -9.41 -5.78
N TYR A 4 -10.22 -9.35 -7.09
CA TYR A 4 -9.83 -8.10 -7.75
C TYR A 4 -10.89 -6.99 -7.67
N ALA A 5 -12.16 -7.30 -8.01
CA ALA A 5 -13.20 -6.27 -8.07
C ALA A 5 -13.49 -5.67 -6.69
N PRO A 6 -13.73 -6.46 -5.62
CA PRO A 6 -13.89 -5.93 -4.27
C PRO A 6 -12.69 -5.09 -3.82
N MET A 7 -11.47 -5.57 -4.07
CA MET A 7 -10.26 -4.85 -3.69
C MET A 7 -10.08 -3.53 -4.44
N TRP A 8 -10.40 -3.49 -5.72
CA TRP A 8 -10.38 -2.25 -6.49
C TRP A 8 -11.34 -1.20 -5.89
N PHE A 9 -12.57 -1.58 -5.55
CA PHE A 9 -13.53 -0.68 -4.89
C PHE A 9 -13.04 -0.24 -3.50
N ASN A 10 -12.48 -1.14 -2.69
CA ASN A 10 -11.92 -0.79 -1.38
C ASN A 10 -10.80 0.25 -1.51
N ILE A 11 -9.86 0.04 -2.44
CA ILE A 11 -8.73 0.96 -2.66
C ILE A 11 -9.21 2.33 -3.14
N LYS A 12 -10.23 2.36 -4.01
CA LYS A 12 -10.79 3.61 -4.55
C LYS A 12 -11.59 4.40 -3.52
N THR A 13 -12.40 3.73 -2.71
CA THR A 13 -13.22 4.39 -1.68
C THR A 13 -12.42 4.76 -0.43
N GLN A 14 -11.42 3.94 -0.08
CA GLN A 14 -10.57 4.12 1.10
C GLN A 14 -9.11 4.36 0.67
N SER A 15 -8.90 5.39 -0.15
CA SER A 15 -7.60 5.64 -0.76
C SER A 15 -6.51 6.09 0.20
N SER A 16 -6.81 6.41 1.46
CA SER A 16 -5.80 6.88 2.42
C SER A 16 -4.79 5.79 2.79
N ILE A 17 -3.53 6.19 3.03
CA ILE A 17 -2.43 5.32 3.44
C ILE A 17 -2.74 4.49 4.68
N LYS A 18 -3.60 4.99 5.59
CA LYS A 18 -4.02 4.27 6.80
C LYS A 18 -4.72 2.94 6.52
N TYR A 19 -5.27 2.77 5.31
CA TYR A 19 -5.93 1.53 4.91
C TYR A 19 -5.01 0.58 4.12
N GLY A 20 -3.77 0.99 3.78
CA GLY A 20 -2.89 0.20 2.92
C GLY A 20 -2.64 -1.22 3.43
N SER A 21 -2.25 -1.37 4.71
CA SER A 21 -2.05 -2.68 5.33
C SER A 21 -3.35 -3.47 5.48
N VAL A 22 -4.47 -2.79 5.72
CA VAL A 22 -5.81 -3.41 5.80
C VAL A 22 -6.20 -3.98 4.43
N HIS A 23 -5.93 -3.25 3.35
CA HIS A 23 -6.21 -3.69 1.99
C HIS A 23 -5.33 -4.88 1.57
N LEU A 24 -4.05 -4.88 1.95
CA LEU A 24 -3.17 -6.02 1.73
C LEU A 24 -3.69 -7.27 2.46
N TRP A 25 -4.03 -7.15 3.74
CA TRP A 25 -4.61 -8.25 4.51
C TRP A 25 -5.91 -8.76 3.89
N LYS A 26 -6.80 -7.85 3.47
CA LYS A 26 -8.08 -8.24 2.83
C LYS A 26 -7.83 -8.98 1.52
N THR A 27 -6.84 -8.56 0.74
CA THR A 27 -6.42 -9.27 -0.49
C THR A 27 -5.94 -10.69 -0.17
N ILE A 28 -5.11 -10.85 0.86
CA ILE A 28 -4.64 -12.17 1.34
C ILE A 28 -5.82 -13.02 1.83
N SER A 29 -6.74 -12.43 2.60
CA SER A 29 -7.90 -13.13 3.14
C SER A 29 -8.82 -13.64 2.01
N GLU A 30 -9.12 -12.79 1.04
CA GLU A 30 -9.95 -13.14 -0.12
C GLU A 30 -9.22 -14.14 -1.06
N SER A 31 -7.88 -14.09 -1.18
CA SER A 31 -7.13 -15.03 -2.02
C SER A 31 -7.16 -16.47 -1.48
N ARG A 32 -7.42 -16.68 -0.18
CA ARG A 32 -7.52 -18.02 0.43
C ARG A 32 -8.54 -18.92 -0.24
N GLY A 33 -9.63 -18.34 -0.77
CA GLY A 33 -10.71 -19.08 -1.43
C GLY A 33 -10.46 -19.41 -2.90
N LEU A 34 -9.28 -19.11 -3.45
CA LEU A 34 -8.97 -19.37 -4.85
C LEU A 34 -8.56 -20.83 -5.11
N PRO A 35 -8.79 -21.35 -6.33
CA PRO A 35 -8.29 -22.67 -6.73
C PRO A 35 -6.77 -22.76 -6.58
N LYS A 36 -6.26 -23.91 -6.15
CA LYS A 36 -4.83 -24.12 -5.79
C LYS A 36 -3.85 -23.59 -6.84
N GLY A 37 -4.06 -23.91 -8.13
CA GLY A 37 -3.17 -23.45 -9.20
C GLY A 37 -3.13 -21.93 -9.37
N VAL A 38 -4.28 -21.26 -9.25
CA VAL A 38 -4.36 -19.79 -9.30
C VAL A 38 -3.77 -19.18 -8.02
N LYS A 39 -4.09 -19.76 -6.87
CA LYS A 39 -3.60 -19.32 -5.56
C LYS A 39 -2.08 -19.30 -5.52
N THR A 40 -1.39 -20.34 -5.99
CA THR A 40 0.09 -20.38 -6.03
C THR A 40 0.70 -19.21 -6.80
N ILE A 41 0.09 -18.83 -7.93
CA ILE A 41 0.56 -17.69 -8.74
C ILE A 41 0.32 -16.38 -7.97
N ILE A 42 -0.87 -16.21 -7.41
CA ILE A 42 -1.25 -14.97 -6.71
C ILE A 42 -0.46 -14.80 -5.41
N ASP A 43 -0.26 -15.85 -4.63
CA ASP A 43 0.50 -15.80 -3.38
C ASP A 43 1.95 -15.37 -3.64
N LYS A 44 2.56 -15.83 -4.75
CA LYS A 44 3.88 -15.37 -5.20
C LYS A 44 3.88 -13.88 -5.58
N VAL A 45 2.86 -13.41 -6.27
CA VAL A 45 2.72 -11.98 -6.62
C VAL A 45 2.53 -11.12 -5.38
N ILE A 46 1.69 -11.56 -4.44
CA ILE A 46 1.46 -10.85 -3.17
C ILE A 46 2.75 -10.80 -2.36
N SER A 47 3.45 -11.92 -2.16
CA SER A 47 4.66 -11.96 -1.33
C SER A 47 5.78 -11.06 -1.85
N THR A 48 5.90 -10.92 -3.17
CA THR A 48 6.90 -10.05 -3.81
C THR A 48 6.52 -8.58 -3.81
N ASN A 49 5.25 -8.23 -3.56
CA ASN A 49 4.75 -6.86 -3.59
C ASN A 49 4.15 -6.41 -2.24
N ALA A 50 4.41 -7.16 -1.17
CA ALA A 50 3.82 -6.94 0.15
C ALA A 50 4.46 -5.76 0.92
N TYR A 51 4.72 -4.64 0.26
CA TYR A 51 5.30 -3.45 0.88
C TYR A 51 4.44 -2.91 2.04
N PHE A 52 3.12 -3.04 1.95
CA PHE A 52 2.20 -2.67 3.03
C PHE A 52 2.20 -3.63 4.23
N ALA A 53 2.92 -4.75 4.16
CA ALA A 53 3.18 -5.60 5.33
C ALA A 53 4.39 -5.13 6.15
N HIS A 54 5.18 -4.17 5.65
CA HIS A 54 6.29 -3.63 6.42
C HIS A 54 5.81 -3.08 7.78
N PRO A 55 6.56 -3.31 8.88
CA PRO A 55 6.15 -2.90 10.23
C PRO A 55 5.69 -1.44 10.30
N GLU A 56 6.39 -0.53 9.64
CA GLU A 56 6.03 0.90 9.60
C GLU A 56 4.64 1.13 9.02
N ASN A 57 4.31 0.48 7.90
CA ASN A 57 3.00 0.63 7.26
C ASN A 57 1.89 0.05 8.14
N ILE A 58 2.15 -1.08 8.80
CA ILE A 58 1.20 -1.65 9.75
C ILE A 58 1.01 -0.71 10.95
N LEU A 59 2.08 -0.09 11.48
CA LEU A 59 1.98 0.88 12.57
C LEU A 59 1.12 2.10 12.19
N ILE A 60 1.26 2.62 10.97
CA ILE A 60 0.40 3.71 10.46
C ILE A 60 -1.08 3.29 10.44
N ALA A 61 -1.37 2.07 9.99
CA ALA A 61 -2.74 1.55 10.04
C ALA A 61 -3.24 1.31 11.48
N MET A 62 -2.36 0.92 12.40
CA MET A 62 -2.69 0.70 13.81
C MET A 62 -3.07 2.00 14.53
N ILE A 63 -2.26 3.06 14.42
CA ILE A 63 -2.53 4.33 15.12
C ILE A 63 -3.79 5.05 14.61
N ALA A 64 -4.22 4.73 13.39
CA ALA A 64 -5.43 5.24 12.77
C ALA A 64 -6.64 4.31 12.90
N ASN A 65 -6.50 3.16 13.58
CA ASN A 65 -7.58 2.17 13.67
C ASN A 65 -8.73 2.70 14.54
N GLU A 66 -9.97 2.28 14.29
CA GLU A 66 -11.12 2.63 15.12
C GLU A 66 -11.10 1.94 16.50
N ARG A 67 -10.48 0.76 16.59
CA ARG A 67 -10.33 0.00 17.84
C ARG A 67 -9.23 0.60 18.71
N SER A 68 -9.62 1.12 19.88
CA SER A 68 -8.70 1.83 20.79
C SER A 68 -7.52 0.97 21.25
N HIS A 69 -7.73 -0.32 21.53
CA HIS A 69 -6.66 -1.23 21.97
C HIS A 69 -5.59 -1.44 20.88
N ILE A 70 -5.97 -1.41 19.60
CA ILE A 70 -5.00 -1.50 18.49
C ILE A 70 -4.26 -0.19 18.31
N ARG A 71 -4.94 0.94 18.43
CA ARG A 71 -4.29 2.25 18.43
C ARG A 71 -3.23 2.31 19.52
N GLU A 72 -3.61 1.99 20.74
CA GLU A 72 -2.71 1.98 21.89
C GLU A 72 -1.49 1.08 21.66
N LEU A 73 -1.69 -0.14 21.16
CA LEU A 73 -0.58 -1.04 20.83
C LEU A 73 0.36 -0.45 19.76
N GLY A 74 -0.19 0.18 18.73
CA GLY A 74 0.59 0.86 17.68
C GLY A 74 1.39 2.04 18.24
N ILE A 75 0.77 2.87 19.07
CA ILE A 75 1.40 4.03 19.70
C ILE A 75 2.53 3.59 20.63
N ARG A 76 2.29 2.59 21.49
CA ARG A 76 3.32 2.05 22.39
C ARG A 76 4.55 1.53 21.62
N ARG A 77 4.34 0.92 20.45
CA ARG A 77 5.43 0.48 19.57
C ARG A 77 6.21 1.66 18.98
N ILE A 78 5.53 2.71 18.52
CA ILE A 78 6.18 3.93 18.01
C ILE A 78 6.97 4.65 19.12
N LEU A 79 6.41 4.76 20.33
CA LEU A 79 7.12 5.32 21.48
C LEU A 79 8.40 4.53 21.80
N LYS A 80 8.36 3.20 21.66
CA LYS A 80 9.55 2.36 21.81
C LYS A 80 10.60 2.65 20.74
N THR A 81 10.20 2.90 19.49
CA THR A 81 11.15 3.24 18.41
C THR A 81 11.74 4.64 18.56
N LYS A 82 10.96 5.63 19.02
CA LYS A 82 11.45 7.00 19.28
C LYS A 82 12.53 7.07 20.35
N LYS A 83 12.55 6.12 21.30
CA LYS A 83 13.60 6.01 22.34
C LYS A 83 14.90 5.42 21.81
N GLN A 84 14.90 4.79 20.65
CA GLN A 84 16.11 4.21 20.07
C GLN A 84 16.92 5.33 19.40
N PRO A 85 18.27 5.27 19.48
CA PRO A 85 19.10 6.23 18.78
C PRO A 85 18.84 6.16 17.28
N ALA A 86 18.87 7.32 16.61
CA ALA A 86 18.73 7.39 15.17
C ALA A 86 19.74 6.45 14.49
N ALA A 87 19.25 5.57 13.62
CA ALA A 87 20.10 4.61 12.94
C ALA A 87 21.18 5.34 12.14
N LYS A 88 22.46 5.03 12.41
CA LYS A 88 23.60 5.59 11.64
C LYS A 88 23.63 5.15 10.18
N LYS A 89 22.84 4.14 9.81
CA LYS A 89 22.78 3.54 8.48
C LYS A 89 21.44 3.84 7.81
N LEU A 90 21.46 4.02 6.49
CA LEU A 90 20.26 4.14 5.67
C LEU A 90 19.29 2.98 5.95
N ARG A 91 18.01 3.33 6.13
CA ARG A 91 16.93 2.37 6.34
C ARG A 91 16.75 1.52 5.08
N ILE A 92 16.80 0.20 5.24
CA ILE A 92 16.57 -0.74 4.14
C ILE A 92 15.15 -1.29 4.29
N PHE A 93 14.30 -1.01 3.31
CA PHE A 93 12.92 -1.48 3.30
C PHE A 93 12.87 -2.93 2.79
N LYS A 94 12.78 -3.89 3.72
CA LYS A 94 12.68 -5.32 3.39
C LYS A 94 11.24 -5.78 3.49
N ILE A 95 10.76 -6.52 2.49
CA ILE A 95 9.43 -7.12 2.53
C ILE A 95 9.47 -8.29 3.54
N PRO A 96 8.64 -8.27 4.58
CA PRO A 96 8.62 -9.33 5.58
C PRO A 96 7.92 -10.60 5.07
N PRO A 97 8.27 -11.79 5.61
CA PRO A 97 7.51 -13.00 5.34
C PRO A 97 6.07 -12.83 5.87
N LEU A 98 5.11 -13.24 5.04
CA LEU A 98 3.69 -13.08 5.34
C LEU A 98 3.12 -14.29 6.09
N ASN A 99 2.35 -14.02 7.14
CA ASN A 99 1.46 -14.98 7.76
C ASN A 99 0.18 -15.12 6.93
N TRP A 100 0.12 -16.14 6.07
CA TRP A 100 -1.03 -16.41 5.20
C TRP A 100 -2.33 -16.74 5.95
N ASN A 101 -2.25 -17.11 7.22
CA ASN A 101 -3.40 -17.47 8.06
C ASN A 101 -3.84 -16.34 9.02
N ALA A 102 -3.23 -15.15 8.93
CA ALA A 102 -3.53 -14.00 9.77
C ALA A 102 -5.04 -13.66 9.80
N LYS A 103 -5.64 -13.56 10.99
CA LYS A 103 -7.06 -13.20 11.14
C LYS A 103 -7.28 -11.70 11.07
N ASP A 104 -6.23 -10.92 11.31
CA ASP A 104 -6.23 -9.47 11.27
C ASP A 104 -4.96 -8.95 10.58
N TYR A 105 -5.00 -7.72 10.08
CA TYR A 105 -3.85 -7.10 9.43
C TYR A 105 -2.67 -6.90 10.41
N THR A 106 -2.96 -6.82 11.72
CA THR A 106 -1.95 -6.71 12.78
C THR A 106 -1.11 -7.98 12.94
N GLU A 107 -1.58 -9.12 12.43
CA GLU A 107 -0.94 -10.44 12.53
C GLU A 107 -0.28 -10.89 11.21
N MET A 108 -0.22 -10.01 10.20
CA MET A 108 0.34 -10.34 8.88
C MET A 108 1.83 -10.69 8.90
N ILE A 109 2.55 -10.26 9.93
CA ILE A 109 4.00 -10.44 10.05
C ILE A 109 4.35 -10.97 11.43
N ASP A 110 5.50 -11.64 11.50
CA ASP A 110 6.16 -11.88 12.78
C ASP A 110 6.88 -10.60 13.23
N TRP A 111 6.37 -10.01 14.32
CA TRP A 111 6.94 -8.79 14.89
C TRP A 111 8.28 -9.01 15.61
N SER A 112 8.63 -10.25 15.93
CA SER A 112 9.90 -10.61 16.55
C SER A 112 11.04 -10.73 15.52
N GLU A 113 10.72 -11.14 14.30
CA GLU A 113 11.68 -11.30 13.20
C GLU A 113 11.91 -10.00 12.42
N CYS A 114 11.02 -9.01 12.57
CA CYS A 114 11.10 -7.75 11.84
C CYS A 114 11.79 -6.64 12.65
N CYS A 115 12.71 -5.91 12.00
CA CYS A 115 13.22 -4.66 12.57
C CYS A 115 12.13 -3.59 12.54
N ILE A 116 11.74 -3.09 13.71
CA ILE A 116 10.72 -2.04 13.83
C ILE A 116 11.45 -0.70 13.95
N THR A 117 11.31 0.14 12.94
CA THR A 117 11.80 1.51 12.92
C THR A 117 10.63 2.50 12.97
N GLU A 118 10.92 3.74 13.36
CA GLU A 118 9.90 4.77 13.43
C GLU A 118 9.38 5.12 12.02
N PRO A 119 8.05 5.05 11.78
CA PRO A 119 7.48 5.48 10.50
C PRO A 119 7.81 6.95 10.18
N PRO A 120 8.19 7.29 8.93
CA PRO A 120 8.49 8.68 8.56
C PRO A 120 7.33 9.64 8.84
N LEU A 121 6.09 9.15 8.72
CA LEU A 121 4.88 9.93 8.96
C LEU A 121 4.61 10.27 10.43
N THR A 122 5.38 9.69 11.37
CA THR A 122 5.22 9.94 12.81
C THR A 122 6.39 10.72 13.41
N ILE A 123 7.40 11.09 12.61
CA ILE A 123 8.61 11.77 13.07
C ILE A 123 8.26 13.08 13.77
N ASP A 124 7.41 13.90 13.14
CA ASP A 124 7.02 15.23 13.64
C ASP A 124 6.04 15.19 14.82
N ILE A 125 5.52 14.00 15.15
CA ILE A 125 4.57 13.82 16.24
C ILE A 125 5.34 13.67 17.55
N LYS A 126 5.06 14.54 18.52
CA LYS A 126 5.77 14.52 19.80
C LYS A 126 5.37 13.31 20.65
N SER A 127 6.28 12.86 21.50
CA SER A 127 6.03 11.72 22.39
C SER A 127 4.92 12.02 23.40
N GLU A 128 4.81 13.27 23.84
CA GLU A 128 3.78 13.74 24.76
C GLU A 128 2.38 13.65 24.12
N ASP A 129 2.25 14.05 22.85
CA ASP A 129 0.98 13.97 22.10
C ASP A 129 0.55 12.51 21.90
N LEU A 130 1.51 11.61 21.67
CA LEU A 130 1.26 10.17 21.58
C LEU A 130 0.75 9.58 22.90
N LEU A 131 1.34 9.99 24.03
CA LEU A 131 0.90 9.55 25.36
C LEU A 131 -0.50 10.10 25.69
N ALA A 132 -0.75 11.39 25.42
CA ALA A 132 -2.05 11.99 25.58
C ALA A 132 -3.12 11.30 24.71
N ALA A 133 -2.76 10.81 23.52
CA ALA A 133 -3.66 10.05 22.67
C ALA A 133 -4.03 8.67 23.23
N ILE A 134 -3.14 8.03 23.98
CA ILE A 134 -3.44 6.78 24.70
C ILE A 134 -4.46 7.06 25.81
N GLU A 135 -4.19 8.06 26.66
CA GLU A 135 -5.02 8.39 27.82
C GLU A 135 -6.43 8.82 27.40
N ASN A 136 -6.52 9.74 26.44
CA ASN A 136 -7.79 10.27 25.95
C ASN A 136 -8.47 9.36 24.91
N LYS A 137 -7.84 8.24 24.53
CA LYS A 137 -8.27 7.35 23.44
C LYS A 137 -8.52 8.11 22.13
N SER A 138 -7.83 9.22 21.91
CA SER A 138 -8.05 10.12 20.78
C SER A 138 -7.35 9.62 19.51
N PHE A 139 -7.67 10.23 18.38
CA PHE A 139 -7.03 9.92 17.10
C PHE A 139 -5.79 10.77 16.90
N ILE A 140 -4.73 10.15 16.36
CA ILE A 140 -3.53 10.85 15.94
C ILE A 140 -3.72 11.34 14.52
N ASN A 141 -3.49 12.63 14.31
CA ASN A 141 -3.54 13.22 12.99
C ASN A 141 -2.16 13.12 12.32
N PHE A 142 -2.12 12.66 11.08
CA PHE A 142 -0.93 12.65 10.23
C PHE A 142 -1.34 12.93 8.79
N SER A 143 -0.36 13.26 7.94
CA SER A 143 -0.57 13.66 6.56
C SER A 143 -1.49 12.70 5.80
N LYS A 144 -2.54 13.26 5.19
CA LYS A 144 -3.54 12.53 4.39
C LYS A 144 -2.96 12.15 3.03
N LEU A 145 -2.02 11.21 3.02
CA LEU A 145 -1.44 10.66 1.79
C LEU A 145 -2.32 9.53 1.24
N PRO A 146 -2.46 9.42 -0.09
CA PRO A 146 -3.08 8.25 -0.69
C PRO A 146 -2.14 7.03 -0.60
N SER A 147 -2.70 5.82 -0.53
CA SER A 147 -2.02 4.52 -0.56
C SER A 147 -1.53 4.13 -1.95
N HIS A 148 -2.00 4.82 -3.00
CA HIS A 148 -1.64 4.59 -4.38
C HIS A 148 -1.46 5.93 -5.12
N THR A 149 -0.69 5.90 -6.20
CA THR A 149 -0.45 7.09 -7.03
C THR A 149 -1.20 6.99 -8.35
N GLN A 150 -1.49 8.14 -8.96
CA GLN A 150 -2.11 8.19 -10.29
C GLN A 150 -1.24 7.47 -11.34
N ALA A 151 0.08 7.49 -11.19
CA ALA A 151 1.01 6.75 -12.05
C ALA A 151 0.78 5.23 -11.97
N VAL A 152 0.58 4.69 -10.77
CA VAL A 152 0.25 3.27 -10.57
C VAL A 152 -1.07 2.92 -11.25
N GLU A 153 -2.10 3.76 -11.12
CA GLU A 153 -3.38 3.52 -11.79
C GLU A 153 -3.27 3.50 -13.32
N ARG A 154 -2.53 4.48 -13.87
CA ARG A 154 -2.24 4.55 -15.31
C ARG A 154 -1.50 3.30 -15.77
N CYS A 155 -0.52 2.84 -15.00
CA CYS A 155 0.25 1.63 -15.27
C CYS A 155 -0.66 0.38 -15.32
N VAL A 156 -1.50 0.18 -14.29
CA VAL A 156 -2.46 -0.93 -14.24
C VAL A 156 -3.38 -0.92 -15.46
N LYS A 157 -3.87 0.25 -15.88
CA LYS A 157 -4.71 0.38 -17.08
C LYS A 157 -3.99 -0.05 -18.36
N ILE A 158 -2.75 0.39 -18.55
CA ILE A 158 -1.93 0.02 -19.71
C ILE A 158 -1.65 -1.49 -19.73
N ILE A 159 -1.25 -2.06 -18.59
CA ILE A 159 -0.93 -3.48 -18.47
C ILE A 159 -2.17 -4.35 -18.75
N THR A 160 -3.33 -3.94 -18.23
CA THR A 160 -4.60 -4.63 -18.45
C THR A 160 -4.96 -4.62 -19.94
N GLU A 161 -4.83 -3.48 -20.59
CA GLU A 161 -5.08 -3.35 -22.02
C GLU A 161 -4.11 -4.19 -22.85
N ALA A 162 -2.81 -4.12 -22.58
CA ALA A 162 -1.81 -4.94 -23.25
C ALA A 162 -2.12 -6.44 -23.10
N SER A 163 -2.48 -6.87 -21.89
CA SER A 163 -2.84 -8.27 -21.61
C SER A 163 -4.12 -8.73 -22.31
N SER A 164 -5.02 -7.80 -22.67
CA SER A 164 -6.21 -8.10 -23.46
C SER A 164 -5.94 -8.19 -24.97
N LYS A 165 -4.86 -7.58 -25.46
CA LYS A 165 -4.56 -7.45 -26.89
C LYS A 165 -3.52 -8.45 -27.38
N VAL A 166 -2.53 -8.79 -26.55
CA VAL A 166 -1.42 -9.66 -26.95
C VAL A 166 -1.05 -10.64 -25.85
N CYS A 167 -0.59 -11.83 -26.26
CA CYS A 167 -0.10 -12.88 -25.37
C CYS A 167 1.45 -12.96 -25.40
N GLY A 168 2.05 -13.43 -24.32
CA GLY A 168 3.51 -13.52 -24.17
C GLY A 168 4.15 -12.30 -23.50
N HIS A 169 5.35 -12.49 -22.95
CA HIS A 169 6.09 -11.42 -22.29
C HIS A 169 6.55 -10.36 -23.29
N SER A 170 7.27 -10.77 -24.34
CA SER A 170 7.86 -9.87 -25.34
C SER A 170 6.81 -9.05 -26.09
N SER A 171 5.70 -9.67 -26.51
CA SER A 171 4.63 -8.96 -27.21
C SER A 171 3.95 -7.92 -26.31
N ARG A 172 3.70 -8.24 -25.03
CA ARG A 172 3.15 -7.28 -24.06
C ARG A 172 4.11 -6.14 -23.80
N ASP A 173 5.39 -6.41 -23.61
CA ASP A 173 6.41 -5.37 -23.42
C ASP A 173 6.49 -4.43 -24.64
N GLY A 174 6.51 -5.00 -25.85
CA GLY A 174 6.47 -4.24 -27.10
C GLY A 174 5.22 -3.35 -27.20
N PHE A 175 4.04 -3.90 -26.92
CA PHE A 175 2.78 -3.13 -26.91
C PHE A 175 2.83 -1.97 -25.91
N ILE A 176 3.33 -2.21 -24.69
CA ILE A 176 3.45 -1.20 -23.64
C ILE A 176 4.41 -0.09 -24.06
N ARG A 177 5.59 -0.43 -24.59
CA ARG A 177 6.59 0.55 -25.04
C ARG A 177 6.07 1.41 -26.18
N VAL A 178 5.50 0.80 -27.22
CA VAL A 178 4.90 1.52 -28.36
C VAL A 178 3.81 2.48 -27.86
N LYS A 179 2.98 2.04 -26.92
CA LYS A 179 1.93 2.87 -26.35
C LYS A 179 2.46 4.04 -25.50
N ILE A 180 3.51 3.82 -24.72
CA ILE A 180 4.16 4.89 -23.95
C ILE A 180 4.79 5.90 -24.91
N GLU A 181 5.45 5.45 -25.97
CA GLU A 181 6.08 6.31 -26.95
C GLU A 181 5.05 7.13 -27.74
N ALA A 182 3.99 6.47 -28.23
CA ALA A 182 2.89 7.16 -28.91
C ALA A 182 2.25 8.24 -28.03
N ARG A 183 2.20 8.05 -26.69
CA ARG A 183 1.69 9.07 -25.76
C ARG A 183 2.61 10.27 -25.58
N LYS A 184 3.93 10.13 -25.78
CA LYS A 184 4.84 11.28 -25.76
C LYS A 184 4.62 12.19 -26.96
N ASN A 185 4.20 11.61 -28.08
CA ASN A 185 3.85 12.36 -29.29
C ASN A 185 2.49 13.05 -29.19
N LEU A 186 1.67 12.70 -28.18
CA LEU A 186 0.39 13.38 -27.96
C LEU A 186 0.63 14.71 -27.24
N PRO A 187 -0.06 15.78 -27.67
CA PRO A 187 -0.01 17.06 -26.97
C PRO A 187 -0.46 16.90 -25.52
N MET A 188 0.29 17.53 -24.61
CA MET A 188 -0.04 17.59 -23.19
C MET A 188 -0.94 18.80 -22.96
N PHE A 189 -2.01 18.60 -22.18
CA PHE A 189 -2.96 19.65 -21.87
C PHE A 189 -3.02 19.84 -20.36
N ASP A 190 -2.89 21.08 -19.90
CA ASP A 190 -3.09 21.48 -18.50
C ASP A 190 -4.57 21.47 -18.12
N ASN A 191 -5.46 21.72 -19.09
CA ASN A 191 -6.89 21.72 -18.86
C ASN A 191 -7.68 21.19 -20.07
N LYS A 192 -8.92 20.77 -19.80
CA LYS A 192 -9.79 20.14 -20.81
C LYS A 192 -10.18 21.09 -21.96
N LYS A 193 -10.13 22.42 -21.77
CA LYS A 193 -10.46 23.39 -22.83
C LYS A 193 -9.44 23.36 -23.96
N GLN A 194 -8.15 23.20 -23.63
CA GLN A 194 -7.07 23.12 -24.61
C GLN A 194 -7.25 21.95 -25.59
N TYR A 195 -7.89 20.85 -25.16
CA TYR A 195 -8.19 19.71 -26.04
C TYR A 195 -9.16 20.06 -27.19
N TYR A 196 -10.13 20.95 -26.95
CA TYR A 196 -11.09 21.38 -27.97
C TYR A 196 -10.53 22.43 -28.93
N ASN A 197 -9.41 23.05 -28.56
CA ASN A 197 -8.78 24.14 -29.31
C ASN A 197 -7.57 23.68 -30.13
N VAL A 198 -7.30 22.37 -30.20
CA VAL A 198 -6.28 21.84 -31.10
C VAL A 198 -6.89 21.79 -32.50
N GLU A 199 -6.43 22.68 -33.37
CA GLU A 199 -6.73 22.63 -34.81
C GLU A 199 -6.33 21.24 -35.35
N LYS A 200 -7.26 20.60 -36.05
CA LYS A 200 -7.10 19.24 -36.59
C LYS A 200 -6.21 19.22 -37.81
#